data_AF-A0A2R6RLP0-F1
#
_entry.id   AF-A0A2R6RLP0-F1
#
_cell.length_a   1.000
_cell.length_b   1.000
_cell.length_c   1.000
_cell.angle_alpha   90.00
_cell.angle_beta   90.00
_cell.angle_gamma   90.00
#
_symmetry.space_group_name_H-M   'P 1'
#
loop_
_entity.id
_entity.type
_entity.pdbx_description
1 polymer ?
#
loop_
_entity_poly.entity_id
_entity_poly.type
_entity_poly.pdbx_seq_one_letter_code
_entity_poly.pdbx_strand_id
1 'polypeptide(L)'
;MSDDLKLSHKIIELSGIPSTSISSIYATRSALYQGIKTSHTTIPPDLIVLPPSLPPPPTDAADFLTELTACANAAATSAACGSILAGHNSETDEFGDIAFWLGPGSYEQGNELAVLRALDLPVGSHPEIEPVELSPSTRLPTSAGLTMTTTATERLVGLLTRLSNPHGFRTKLTRPEGDLIVYILAGQRDAGWMGLLGLGMWLD
;
A
#
# COMPACT_ATOMS: atom_id res chain seq x y z
N MET A 1 10.32 -25.83 -1.95
CA MET A 1 10.12 -24.71 -1.01
C MET A 1 11.48 -24.02 -0.89
N SER A 2 11.68 -22.91 -1.63
CA SER A 2 13.00 -22.29 -1.84
C SER A 2 13.54 -21.66 -0.55
N ASP A 3 14.86 -21.67 -0.36
CA ASP A 3 15.52 -21.09 0.81
C ASP A 3 15.30 -19.56 0.94
N ASP A 4 14.90 -18.89 -0.14
CA ASP A 4 14.46 -17.48 -0.14
C ASP A 4 13.24 -17.23 0.74
N LEU A 5 12.31 -18.19 0.81
CA LEU A 5 11.08 -18.08 1.60
C LEU A 5 11.36 -18.16 3.12
N LYS A 6 12.45 -18.84 3.50
CA LYS A 6 12.87 -18.96 4.90
C LYS A 6 13.63 -17.72 5.36
N LEU A 7 14.38 -17.09 4.46
CA LEU A 7 15.12 -15.85 4.75
C LEU A 7 14.15 -14.66 4.88
N SER A 8 13.13 -14.58 4.03
CA SER A 8 12.07 -13.58 4.15
C SER A 8 11.29 -13.73 5.46
N HIS A 9 10.87 -14.95 5.83
CA HIS A 9 10.19 -15.22 7.10
C HIS A 9 10.97 -14.74 8.33
N LYS A 10 12.30 -14.93 8.35
CA LYS A 10 13.15 -14.54 9.48
C LYS A 10 13.35 -13.03 9.61
N ILE A 11 13.38 -12.30 8.48
CA ILE A 11 13.41 -10.82 8.47
C ILE A 11 12.04 -10.26 8.87
N ILE A 12 10.95 -10.95 8.52
CA ILE A 12 9.59 -10.52 8.84
C ILE A 12 9.23 -10.79 10.32
N GLU A 13 9.72 -11.88 10.92
CA GLU A 13 9.64 -12.07 12.38
C GLU A 13 10.36 -10.96 13.15
N LEU A 14 11.43 -10.39 12.58
CA LEU A 14 12.16 -9.26 13.15
C LEU A 14 11.47 -7.90 12.95
N SER A 15 10.58 -7.77 11.94
CA SER A 15 9.84 -6.53 11.67
C SER A 15 8.53 -6.41 12.46
N GLY A 16 8.14 -7.46 13.19
CA GLY A 16 6.95 -7.46 14.05
C GLY A 16 5.62 -7.55 13.30
N ILE A 17 5.64 -7.97 12.02
CA ILE A 17 4.42 -8.15 11.22
C ILE A 17 3.82 -9.53 11.53
N PRO A 18 2.52 -9.61 11.91
CA PRO A 18 1.84 -10.89 12.10
C PRO A 18 1.89 -11.76 10.84
N SER A 19 2.07 -13.08 10.99
CA SER A 19 2.16 -14.01 9.85
C SER A 19 0.92 -14.02 8.94
N THR A 20 -0.25 -13.66 9.49
CA THR A 20 -1.49 -13.50 8.74
C THR A 20 -1.43 -12.31 7.78
N SER A 21 -0.83 -11.19 8.20
CA SER A 21 -0.62 -10.01 7.36
C SER A 21 0.34 -10.27 6.21
N ILE A 22 1.27 -11.21 6.35
CA ILE A 22 2.20 -11.58 5.26
C ILE A 22 1.41 -12.20 4.09
N SER A 23 0.51 -13.14 4.41
CA SER A 23 -0.28 -13.82 3.37
C SER A 23 -1.19 -12.85 2.63
N SER A 24 -1.78 -11.89 3.34
CA SER A 24 -2.66 -10.89 2.74
C SER A 24 -1.90 -9.85 1.89
N ILE A 25 -0.68 -9.47 2.31
CA ILE A 25 0.24 -8.67 1.50
C ILE A 25 0.61 -9.40 0.20
N TYR A 26 0.94 -10.70 0.27
CA TYR A 26 1.21 -11.50 -0.94
C TYR A 26 0.00 -11.60 -1.86
N ALA A 27 -1.19 -11.79 -1.30
CA ALA A 27 -2.43 -11.83 -2.07
C ALA A 27 -2.70 -10.49 -2.76
N THR A 28 -2.48 -9.35 -2.06
CA THR A 28 -2.58 -8.01 -2.66
C THR A 28 -1.62 -7.85 -3.82
N ARG A 29 -0.34 -8.17 -3.64
CA ARG A 29 0.65 -8.07 -4.72
C ARG A 29 0.29 -8.97 -5.89
N SER A 30 -0.10 -10.22 -5.60
CA SER A 30 -0.48 -11.17 -6.63
C SER A 30 -1.67 -10.62 -7.42
N ALA A 31 -2.68 -10.11 -6.74
CA ALA A 31 -3.88 -9.51 -7.34
C ALA A 31 -3.58 -8.31 -8.26
N LEU A 32 -2.63 -7.45 -7.90
CA LEU A 32 -2.23 -6.29 -8.71
C LEU A 32 -1.53 -6.68 -10.02
N TYR A 33 -0.72 -7.73 -9.99
CA TYR A 33 0.22 -8.07 -11.07
C TYR A 33 -0.07 -9.41 -11.73
N GLN A 34 -1.29 -9.95 -11.58
CA GLN A 34 -1.67 -11.21 -12.23
C GLN A 34 -1.42 -11.14 -13.74
N GLY A 35 -0.63 -12.07 -14.26
CA GLY A 35 -0.34 -12.18 -15.69
C GLY A 35 0.75 -11.23 -16.23
N ILE A 36 1.34 -10.37 -15.39
CA ILE A 36 2.45 -9.49 -15.81
C ILE A 36 3.80 -10.15 -15.49
N LYS A 37 4.66 -10.29 -16.50
CA LYS A 37 6.06 -10.75 -16.32
C LYS A 37 6.95 -9.57 -15.90
N THR A 38 6.73 -9.01 -14.71
CA THR A 38 7.55 -7.90 -14.22
C THR A 38 8.66 -8.41 -13.29
N SER A 39 9.90 -8.03 -13.64
CA SER A 39 11.09 -8.22 -12.80
C SER A 39 11.12 -7.13 -11.71
N HIS A 40 10.25 -7.23 -10.71
CA HIS A 40 10.33 -6.34 -9.54
C HIS A 40 11.45 -6.82 -8.60
N THR A 41 12.50 -6.01 -8.45
CA THR A 41 13.64 -6.31 -7.57
C THR A 41 13.26 -6.05 -6.11
N THR A 42 13.69 -6.93 -5.22
CA THR A 42 13.10 -7.14 -3.90
C THR A 42 14.07 -6.83 -2.76
N ILE A 43 13.66 -5.95 -1.84
CA ILE A 43 14.36 -5.69 -0.57
C ILE A 43 13.32 -5.41 0.51
N PRO A 44 13.39 -6.04 1.70
CA PRO A 44 13.01 -7.45 1.88
C PRO A 44 11.68 -7.77 1.18
N PRO A 45 11.49 -8.97 0.62
CA PRO A 45 10.93 -9.12 -0.73
C PRO A 45 9.46 -8.77 -0.96
N ASP A 46 8.69 -8.44 0.08
CA ASP A 46 7.23 -8.56 0.00
C ASP A 46 6.46 -7.37 0.57
N LEU A 47 7.13 -6.43 1.24
CA LEU A 47 6.46 -5.32 1.93
C LEU A 47 6.44 -4.01 1.13
N ILE A 48 7.30 -3.90 0.13
CA ILE A 48 7.48 -2.67 -0.66
C ILE A 48 7.33 -2.99 -2.15
N VAL A 49 6.42 -2.29 -2.81
CA VAL A 49 6.32 -2.26 -4.27
C VAL A 49 7.36 -1.28 -4.82
N LEU A 50 8.24 -1.79 -5.68
CA LEU A 50 9.24 -1.02 -6.39
C LEU A 50 8.99 -1.09 -7.90
N PRO A 51 8.80 0.07 -8.57
CA PRO A 51 8.80 0.14 -10.02
C PRO A 51 10.03 -0.54 -10.62
N PRO A 52 9.90 -1.36 -11.69
CA PRO A 52 11.02 -2.14 -12.24
C PRO A 52 12.21 -1.28 -12.71
N SER A 53 11.93 -0.03 -13.07
CA SER A 53 12.90 0.92 -13.61
C SER A 53 13.61 1.77 -12.55
N LEU A 54 13.22 1.67 -11.28
CA LEU A 54 13.79 2.50 -10.22
C LEU A 54 14.88 1.78 -9.44
N PRO A 55 15.92 2.51 -9.01
CA PRO A 55 16.86 1.99 -8.03
C PRO A 55 16.12 1.73 -6.71
N PRO A 56 16.63 0.81 -5.88
CA PRO A 56 16.10 0.61 -4.54
C PRO A 56 16.06 1.92 -3.73
N PRO A 57 15.09 2.06 -2.80
CA PRO A 57 15.01 3.22 -1.92
C PRO A 57 16.28 3.32 -1.06
N PRO A 58 16.72 4.55 -0.71
CA PRO A 58 17.72 4.74 0.34
C PRO A 58 17.32 4.04 1.64
N THR A 59 18.29 3.62 2.46
CA THR A 59 18.05 2.82 3.67
C THR A 59 16.98 3.42 4.60
N ASP A 60 17.04 4.73 4.87
CA ASP A 60 16.04 5.40 5.72
C ASP A 60 14.61 5.39 5.14
N ALA A 61 14.48 5.45 3.81
CA ALA A 61 13.19 5.31 3.14
C ALA A 61 12.72 3.85 3.20
N ALA A 62 13.61 2.87 3.01
CA ALA A 62 13.28 1.46 3.12
C ALA A 62 12.80 1.08 4.55
N ASP A 63 13.48 1.57 5.58
CA ASP A 63 13.13 1.34 6.99
C ASP A 63 11.75 1.94 7.31
N PHE A 64 11.52 3.17 6.87
CA PHE A 64 10.21 3.82 7.03
C PHE A 64 9.09 3.09 6.31
N LEU A 65 9.31 2.64 5.07
CA LEU A 65 8.30 1.92 4.31
C LEU A 65 7.98 0.57 4.94
N THR A 66 8.99 -0.12 5.46
CA THR A 66 8.81 -1.36 6.24
C THR A 66 7.96 -1.09 7.47
N GLU A 67 8.26 -0.03 8.23
CA GLU A 67 7.47 0.36 9.41
C GLU A 67 6.05 0.78 9.04
N LEU A 68 5.89 1.49 7.92
CA LEU A 68 4.62 1.96 7.40
C LEU A 68 3.71 0.79 7.02
N THR A 69 4.23 -0.20 6.29
CA THR A 69 3.50 -1.44 5.96
C THR A 69 3.10 -2.20 7.22
N ALA A 70 4.02 -2.36 8.18
CA ALA A 70 3.75 -3.08 9.41
C ALA A 70 2.63 -2.40 10.23
N CYS A 71 2.71 -1.09 10.40
CA CYS A 71 1.72 -0.32 11.15
C CYS A 71 0.37 -0.27 10.43
N ALA A 72 0.35 -0.19 9.10
CA ALA A 72 -0.88 -0.21 8.31
C ALA A 72 -1.66 -1.51 8.53
N ASN A 73 -1.00 -2.66 8.37
CA ASN A 73 -1.65 -3.96 8.55
C ASN A 73 -2.04 -4.23 10.01
N ALA A 74 -1.24 -3.78 10.99
CA ALA A 74 -1.60 -3.88 12.40
C ALA A 74 -2.83 -3.00 12.75
N ALA A 75 -2.92 -1.80 12.16
CA ALA A 75 -4.06 -0.91 12.32
C ALA A 75 -5.31 -1.49 11.64
N ALA A 76 -5.18 -2.05 10.44
CA ALA A 76 -6.25 -2.72 9.72
C ALA A 76 -6.81 -3.90 10.53
N THR A 77 -5.93 -4.77 11.03
CA THR A 77 -6.29 -5.89 11.92
C THR A 77 -7.04 -5.41 13.17
N SER A 78 -6.56 -4.32 13.78
CA SER A 78 -7.20 -3.75 14.97
C SER A 78 -8.58 -3.13 14.69
N ALA A 79 -8.81 -2.72 13.44
CA ALA A 79 -10.08 -2.21 12.93
C ALA A 79 -10.97 -3.30 12.30
N ALA A 80 -10.54 -4.57 12.37
CA ALA A 80 -11.22 -5.71 11.74
C ALA A 80 -11.47 -5.52 10.22
N CYS A 81 -10.46 -5.01 9.50
CA CYS A 81 -10.46 -4.92 8.03
C CYS A 81 -9.15 -5.45 7.45
N GLY A 82 -9.18 -5.88 6.18
CA GLY A 82 -7.97 -6.34 5.47
C GLY A 82 -7.01 -5.19 5.13
N SER A 83 -7.56 -4.03 4.73
CA SER A 83 -6.79 -2.83 4.40
C SER A 83 -7.32 -1.61 5.15
N ILE A 84 -6.40 -0.84 5.74
CA ILE A 84 -6.73 0.41 6.43
C ILE A 84 -7.16 1.50 5.45
N LEU A 85 -6.68 1.45 4.20
CA LEU A 85 -7.04 2.41 3.16
C LEU A 85 -8.43 2.14 2.60
N ALA A 86 -8.78 0.87 2.38
CA ALA A 86 -10.11 0.48 1.91
C ALA A 86 -11.15 0.50 3.04
N GLY A 87 -10.71 0.40 4.30
CA GLY A 87 -11.60 0.33 5.46
C GLY A 87 -12.53 -0.87 5.39
N HIS A 88 -13.79 -0.69 5.78
CA HIS A 88 -14.81 -1.75 5.72
C HIS A 88 -15.10 -2.25 4.30
N ASN A 89 -14.68 -1.55 3.24
CA ASN A 89 -14.82 -2.06 1.86
C ASN A 89 -13.82 -3.20 1.54
N SER A 90 -12.92 -3.51 2.48
CA SER A 90 -12.05 -4.69 2.49
C SER A 90 -12.64 -5.73 3.43
N GLU A 91 -13.86 -6.20 3.14
CA GLU A 91 -14.57 -7.21 3.95
C GLU A 91 -13.91 -8.59 3.90
N THR A 92 -12.99 -8.81 2.96
CA THR A 92 -12.17 -10.01 2.94
C THR A 92 -10.84 -9.73 3.64
N ASP A 93 -10.51 -10.55 4.65
CA ASP A 93 -9.17 -10.61 5.26
C ASP A 93 -8.10 -11.13 4.27
N GLU A 94 -8.46 -11.25 2.99
CA GLU A 94 -7.62 -11.76 1.90
C GLU A 94 -6.54 -10.76 1.51
N PHE A 95 -6.82 -9.45 1.57
CA PHE A 95 -5.89 -8.41 1.11
C PHE A 95 -5.31 -7.60 2.25
N GLY A 96 -4.05 -7.22 2.13
CA GLY A 96 -3.32 -6.36 3.07
C GLY A 96 -2.85 -5.06 2.40
N ASP A 97 -2.42 -4.09 3.23
CA ASP A 97 -1.78 -2.86 2.74
C ASP A 97 -0.31 -3.11 2.40
N ILE A 98 0.19 -2.52 1.32
CA ILE A 98 1.59 -2.61 0.88
C ILE A 98 2.15 -1.20 0.70
N ALA A 99 3.38 -0.96 1.16
CA ALA A 99 4.03 0.33 0.91
C ALA A 99 4.63 0.37 -0.50
N PHE A 100 4.87 1.56 -1.03
CA PHE A 100 5.55 1.70 -2.31
C PHE A 100 6.53 2.87 -2.31
N TRP A 101 7.52 2.81 -3.20
CA TRP A 101 8.49 3.88 -3.44
C TRP A 101 8.53 4.25 -4.92
N LEU A 102 8.35 5.53 -5.22
CA LEU A 102 8.41 6.10 -6.57
C LEU A 102 9.67 6.95 -6.80
N GLY A 103 10.42 7.25 -5.74
CA GLY A 103 11.60 8.11 -5.85
C GLY A 103 11.28 9.57 -6.18
N PRO A 104 12.28 10.34 -6.59
CA PRO A 104 12.09 11.73 -6.98
C PRO A 104 11.18 11.83 -8.22
N GLY A 105 10.28 12.81 -8.25
CA GLY A 105 9.40 13.04 -9.40
C GLY A 105 8.23 13.95 -9.08
N SER A 106 7.33 14.08 -10.07
CA SER A 106 6.07 14.81 -9.96
C SER A 106 4.92 13.82 -9.81
N TYR A 107 4.54 13.56 -8.57
CA TYR A 107 3.49 12.63 -8.18
C TYR A 107 2.50 13.28 -7.21
N GLU A 108 2.46 14.62 -7.18
CA GLU A 108 1.51 15.40 -6.41
C GLU A 108 0.07 15.23 -6.88
N GLN A 109 -0.87 15.71 -6.06
CA GLN A 109 -2.30 15.73 -6.40
C GLN A 109 -2.54 16.35 -7.79
N GLY A 110 -3.31 15.65 -8.63
CA GLY A 110 -3.50 15.95 -10.05
C GLY A 110 -2.59 15.14 -11.00
N ASN A 111 -1.59 14.42 -10.49
CA ASN A 111 -0.70 13.53 -11.25
C ASN A 111 -0.91 12.05 -10.91
N GLU A 112 -2.11 11.64 -10.53
CA GLU A 112 -2.44 10.27 -10.11
C GLU A 112 -2.12 9.25 -11.21
N LEU A 113 -2.32 9.62 -12.48
CA LEU A 113 -1.95 8.77 -13.61
C LEU A 113 -0.44 8.48 -13.68
N ALA A 114 0.40 9.43 -13.25
CA ALA A 114 1.85 9.21 -13.18
C ALA A 114 2.20 8.20 -12.09
N VAL A 115 1.50 8.23 -10.95
CA VAL A 115 1.64 7.23 -9.87
C VAL A 115 1.27 5.84 -10.39
N LEU A 116 0.11 5.68 -11.02
CA LEU A 116 -0.35 4.40 -11.57
C LEU A 116 0.63 3.82 -12.59
N ARG A 117 1.13 4.66 -13.49
CA ARG A 117 2.14 4.26 -14.48
C ARG A 117 3.48 3.89 -13.86
N ALA A 118 3.93 4.64 -12.85
CA ALA A 118 5.18 4.35 -12.16
C ALA A 118 5.10 2.99 -11.45
N LEU A 119 3.96 2.69 -10.81
CA LEU A 119 3.71 1.40 -10.17
C LEU A 119 3.45 0.25 -11.16
N ASP A 120 3.41 0.52 -12.46
CA ASP A 120 3.10 -0.44 -13.52
C ASP A 120 1.78 -1.20 -13.26
N LEU A 121 0.79 -0.49 -12.71
CA LEU A 121 -0.52 -1.09 -12.45
C LEU A 121 -1.27 -1.25 -13.78
N PRO A 122 -1.89 -2.41 -14.05
CA PRO A 122 -2.60 -2.69 -15.30
C PRO A 122 -3.98 -2.03 -15.30
N VAL A 123 -4.01 -0.74 -15.03
CA VAL A 123 -5.20 0.08 -15.16
C VAL A 123 -5.44 0.31 -16.66
N GLY A 124 -6.70 0.30 -17.10
CA GLY A 124 -7.03 0.49 -18.52
C GLY A 124 -6.51 1.83 -19.08
N SER A 125 -6.55 2.02 -20.40
CA SER A 125 -6.03 3.23 -21.07
C SER A 125 -6.65 4.55 -20.58
N HIS A 126 -7.86 4.47 -20.02
CA HIS A 126 -8.60 5.57 -19.42
C HIS A 126 -9.08 5.14 -18.05
N PRO A 127 -8.19 5.13 -17.03
CA PRO A 127 -8.58 4.69 -15.70
C PRO A 127 -9.56 5.68 -15.09
N GLU A 128 -10.59 5.17 -14.44
CA GLU A 128 -11.47 5.96 -13.59
C GLU A 128 -10.71 6.24 -12.29
N ILE A 129 -10.31 7.49 -12.09
CA ILE A 129 -9.57 7.93 -10.92
C ILE A 129 -10.48 8.84 -10.10
N GLU A 130 -10.72 8.46 -8.87
CA GLU A 130 -11.54 9.22 -7.94
C GLU A 130 -10.71 9.67 -6.74
N PRO A 131 -10.77 10.95 -6.36
CA PRO A 131 -10.08 11.42 -5.16
C PRO A 131 -10.70 10.80 -3.91
N VAL A 132 -9.86 10.47 -2.94
CA VAL A 132 -10.27 9.98 -1.62
C VAL A 132 -9.98 11.07 -0.62
N GLU A 133 -11.01 11.54 0.08
CA GLU A 133 -10.86 12.56 1.11
C GLU A 133 -10.06 12.02 2.29
N LEU A 134 -8.96 12.69 2.62
CA LEU A 134 -8.13 12.36 3.77
C LEU A 134 -8.51 13.24 4.96
N SER A 135 -8.67 12.62 6.13
CA SER A 135 -8.87 13.32 7.38
C SER A 135 -7.66 14.22 7.69
N PRO A 136 -7.84 15.52 7.99
CA PRO A 136 -6.73 16.42 8.28
C PRO A 136 -5.89 16.01 9.49
N SER A 137 -6.50 15.35 10.48
CA SER A 137 -5.85 14.95 11.73
C SER A 137 -5.12 13.61 11.63
N THR A 138 -5.68 12.65 10.89
CA THR A 138 -5.13 11.29 10.81
C THR A 138 -4.38 11.00 9.51
N ARG A 139 -4.62 11.82 8.48
CA ARG A 139 -4.16 11.60 7.08
C ARG A 139 -4.68 10.31 6.44
N LEU A 140 -5.60 9.60 7.10
CA LEU A 140 -6.26 8.40 6.56
C LEU A 140 -7.55 8.78 5.82
N PRO A 141 -8.02 7.92 4.90
CA PRO A 141 -9.34 8.07 4.28
C PRO A 141 -10.44 8.27 5.32
N THR A 142 -11.30 9.28 5.14
CA THR A 142 -12.45 9.51 6.03
C THR A 142 -13.42 8.33 6.02
N SER A 143 -13.49 7.62 4.89
CA SER A 143 -14.26 6.39 4.70
C SER A 143 -13.78 5.21 5.54
N ALA A 144 -12.55 5.24 6.07
CA ALA A 144 -12.05 4.17 6.93
C ALA A 144 -12.85 4.03 8.24
N GLY A 145 -13.60 5.08 8.63
CA GLY A 145 -14.55 5.00 9.74
C GLY A 145 -13.91 4.60 11.06
N LEU A 146 -12.64 4.98 11.27
CA LEU A 146 -11.88 4.62 12.46
C LEU A 146 -12.47 5.32 13.68
N THR A 147 -13.34 4.60 14.39
CA THR A 147 -14.00 5.06 15.62
C THR A 147 -13.16 4.80 16.87
N MET A 148 -12.17 3.91 16.79
CA MET A 148 -11.31 3.48 17.90
C MET A 148 -9.84 3.77 17.58
N THR A 149 -9.18 4.59 18.41
CA THR A 149 -7.73 4.81 18.35
C THR A 149 -7.04 3.66 19.09
N THR A 150 -6.41 2.76 18.34
CA THR A 150 -5.50 1.77 18.92
C THR A 150 -4.07 2.28 18.88
N THR A 151 -3.17 1.71 19.69
CA THR A 151 -1.73 2.03 19.62
C THR A 151 -1.15 1.81 18.22
N ALA A 152 -1.65 0.83 17.47
CA ALA A 152 -1.26 0.60 16.08
C ALA A 152 -1.73 1.73 15.16
N THR A 153 -2.99 2.16 15.31
CA THR A 153 -3.56 3.30 14.56
C THR A 153 -2.82 4.60 14.87
N GLU A 154 -2.52 4.88 16.13
CA GLU A 154 -1.77 6.07 16.56
C GLU A 154 -0.35 6.08 15.96
N ARG A 155 0.33 4.93 15.95
CA ARG A 155 1.65 4.80 15.34
C ARG A 155 1.59 5.01 13.83
N LEU A 156 0.60 4.43 13.15
CA LEU A 156 0.37 4.65 11.73
C LEU A 156 0.15 6.15 11.42
N VAL A 157 -0.70 6.83 12.18
CA VAL A 157 -0.94 8.28 12.04
C VAL A 157 0.35 9.06 12.27
N GLY A 158 1.16 8.68 13.26
CA GLY A 158 2.49 9.24 13.48
C GLY A 158 3.43 9.09 12.28
N LEU A 159 3.33 8.00 11.52
CA LEU A 159 4.10 7.81 10.29
C LEU A 159 3.54 8.64 9.13
N LEU A 160 2.22 8.63 8.93
CA LEU A 160 1.58 9.36 7.83
C LEU A 160 1.73 10.88 7.96
N THR A 161 1.77 11.41 9.18
CA THR A 161 2.02 12.84 9.43
C THR A 161 3.45 13.29 9.07
N ARG A 162 4.39 12.35 8.88
CA ARG A 162 5.75 12.63 8.38
C ARG A 162 5.79 12.79 6.87
N LEU A 163 4.72 12.45 6.15
CA LEU A 163 4.59 12.69 4.72
C LEU A 163 4.16 14.14 4.47
N SER A 164 4.88 14.80 3.56
CA SER A 164 4.52 16.09 2.99
C SER A 164 3.59 15.89 1.80
N ASN A 165 2.65 16.81 1.59
CA ASN A 165 1.69 16.78 0.48
C ASN A 165 0.94 15.43 0.33
N PRO A 166 0.41 14.84 1.42
CA PRO A 166 -0.32 13.58 1.31
C PRO A 166 -1.63 13.79 0.54
N HIS A 167 -1.91 12.90 -0.41
CA HIS A 167 -3.18 12.84 -1.11
C HIS A 167 -3.59 11.38 -1.33
N GLY A 168 -4.90 11.16 -1.38
CA GLY A 168 -5.50 9.86 -1.56
C GLY A 168 -6.33 9.82 -2.83
N PHE A 169 -6.31 8.69 -3.53
CA PHE A 169 -7.20 8.42 -4.64
C PHE A 169 -7.47 6.92 -4.75
N ARG A 170 -8.51 6.57 -5.50
CA ARG A 170 -8.82 5.19 -5.83
C ARG A 170 -9.04 5.02 -7.32
N THR A 171 -8.81 3.81 -7.81
CA THR A 171 -9.10 3.45 -9.19
C THR A 171 -9.56 2.01 -9.32
N LYS A 172 -10.31 1.74 -10.38
CA LYS A 172 -10.82 0.41 -10.70
C LYS A 172 -9.76 -0.42 -11.42
N LEU A 173 -9.53 -1.61 -10.91
CA LEU A 173 -8.69 -2.65 -11.50
C LEU A 173 -9.59 -3.78 -12.02
N THR A 174 -9.84 -3.79 -13.32
CA THR A 174 -10.65 -4.83 -13.96
C THR A 174 -9.84 -6.08 -14.20
N ARG A 175 -10.32 -7.20 -13.65
CA ARG A 175 -9.71 -8.52 -13.79
C ARG A 175 -10.72 -9.54 -14.30
N PRO A 176 -10.26 -10.67 -14.87
CA PRO A 176 -11.15 -11.76 -15.29
C PRO A 176 -12.02 -12.31 -14.15
N GLU A 177 -11.49 -12.37 -12.92
CA GLU A 177 -12.20 -12.92 -11.75
C GLU A 177 -13.13 -11.92 -11.07
N GLY A 178 -13.09 -10.65 -11.46
CA GLY A 178 -13.90 -9.59 -10.86
C GLY A 178 -13.12 -8.29 -10.66
N ASP A 179 -13.88 -7.20 -10.56
CA ASP A 179 -13.33 -5.87 -10.38
C ASP A 179 -12.85 -5.65 -8.94
N LEU A 180 -11.65 -5.07 -8.81
CA LEU A 180 -11.12 -4.57 -7.54
C LEU A 180 -10.99 -3.07 -7.56
N ILE A 181 -10.94 -2.49 -6.37
CA ILE A 181 -10.62 -1.09 -6.16
C ILE A 181 -9.28 -0.99 -5.49
N VAL A 182 -8.36 -0.30 -6.16
CA VAL A 182 -7.06 0.03 -5.65
C VAL A 182 -7.16 1.38 -4.96
N TYR A 183 -6.91 1.40 -3.64
CA TYR A 183 -6.80 2.60 -2.86
C TYR A 183 -5.32 2.97 -2.73
N ILE A 184 -4.98 4.23 -3.01
CA ILE A 184 -3.61 4.73 -2.98
C ILE A 184 -3.57 5.98 -2.11
N LEU A 185 -2.65 6.00 -1.16
CA LEU A 185 -2.25 7.19 -0.41
C LEU A 185 -0.79 7.46 -0.73
N ALA A 186 -0.53 8.59 -1.39
CA ALA A 186 0.81 9.01 -1.78
C ALA A 186 1.21 10.30 -1.05
N GLY A 187 2.49 10.42 -0.72
CA GLY A 187 3.08 11.62 -0.15
C GLY A 187 4.58 11.66 -0.37
N GLN A 188 5.17 12.82 -0.10
CA GLN A 188 6.59 13.04 -0.26
C GLN A 188 7.27 12.96 1.10
N ARG A 189 8.41 12.28 1.17
CA ARG A 189 9.31 12.35 2.32
C ARG A 189 10.74 12.41 1.82
N ASP A 190 11.51 13.33 2.40
CA ASP A 190 12.87 13.64 1.98
C ASP A 190 12.92 13.92 0.46
N ALA A 191 13.72 13.17 -0.29
CA ALA A 191 13.93 13.39 -1.71
C ALA A 191 12.98 12.61 -2.65
N GLY A 192 11.98 11.88 -2.12
CA GLY A 192 11.15 11.02 -2.97
C GLY A 192 9.72 10.82 -2.52
N TRP A 193 8.94 10.29 -3.45
CA TRP A 193 7.53 9.97 -3.28
C TRP A 193 7.36 8.52 -2.86
N MET A 194 6.43 8.32 -1.96
CA MET A 194 6.16 7.04 -1.35
C MET A 194 4.74 6.99 -0.82
N GLY A 195 4.30 5.82 -0.37
CA GLY A 195 2.95 5.73 0.13
C GLY A 195 2.53 4.32 0.50
N LEU A 196 1.22 4.18 0.67
CA LEU A 196 0.52 2.93 0.91
C LEU A 196 -0.47 2.66 -0.22
N LEU A 197 -0.63 1.39 -0.55
CA LEU A 197 -1.62 0.88 -1.45
C LEU A 197 -2.39 -0.23 -0.73
N GLY A 198 -3.71 -0.26 -0.92
CA GLY A 198 -4.60 -1.29 -0.41
C GLY A 198 -5.65 -1.68 -1.44
N LEU A 199 -6.28 -2.83 -1.24
CA LEU A 199 -7.34 -3.34 -2.11
C LEU A 199 -8.66 -3.43 -1.35
N GLY A 200 -9.74 -3.06 -2.03
CA GLY A 200 -11.11 -3.32 -1.61
C GLY A 200 -11.93 -3.90 -2.75
N MET A 201 -13.12 -4.39 -2.42
CA MET A 201 -14.11 -4.81 -3.41
C MET A 201 -14.92 -3.60 -3.88
N TRP A 202 -15.33 -3.61 -5.15
CA TRP A 202 -16.42 -2.74 -5.58
C TRP A 202 -17.72 -3.41 -5.17
N LEU A 203 -18.42 -2.81 -4.21
CA LEU A 203 -19.79 -3.21 -3.90
C LEU A 203 -20.68 -2.44 -4.88
N ASP A 204 -21.30 -3.17 -5.81
CA ASP A 204 -22.34 -2.64 -6.71
C ASP A 204 -23.56 -2.10 -5.94
#